data_AF-A0A970K9J7-F1
#
_entry.id   AF-A0A970K9J7-F1
#
_cell.length_a   1.000
_cell.length_b   1.000
_cell.length_c   1.000
_cell.angle_alpha   90.00
_cell.angle_beta   90.00
_cell.angle_gamma   90.00
#
_symmetry.space_group_name_H-M   'P 1'
#
loop_
_entity.id
_entity.type
_entity.pdbx_description
1 polymer ?
#
loop_
_entity_poly.entity_id
_entity_poly.type
_entity_poly.pdbx_seq_one_letter_code
_entity_poly.pdbx_strand_id
1 'polypeptide(L)'
;MRIFIDSANIDEVKEINEMGFLAGVTTNPTLVAKEKRDYREVIQEICRIVDGPISAEVISSEYEQMVLEAEDLAAIHPNVVIKIPLTESGLRAISTLKRKGIPTNATLVFSANQALLAARAGAAYVSPFLGRVDDYGNDGLTLLSDILTIFDQYVLQTEVIAASIRHPMHVVQAALLGSHIATVPYNVLKQMVKHPLTDAGIEKFMADWKKAF
;
A
#
# COMPACT_ATOMS: atom_id res chain seq x y z
N MET A 1 9.56 -4.01 -7.94
CA MET A 1 8.42 -3.75 -7.03
C MET A 1 8.91 -2.99 -5.81
N ARG A 2 8.25 -1.88 -5.44
CA ARG A 2 8.46 -1.16 -4.18
C ARG A 2 7.68 -1.83 -3.05
N ILE A 3 8.16 -1.73 -1.81
CA ILE A 3 7.48 -2.29 -0.64
C ILE A 3 7.01 -1.16 0.27
N PHE A 4 5.71 -1.12 0.53
CA PHE A 4 5.11 -0.26 1.54
C PHE A 4 4.70 -1.11 2.75
N ILE A 5 4.60 -0.47 3.92
CA ILE A 5 4.01 -1.07 5.11
C ILE A 5 2.54 -0.63 5.23
N ASP A 6 1.65 -1.57 5.53
CA ASP A 6 0.25 -1.30 5.85
C ASP A 6 0.06 -1.19 7.36
N SER A 7 0.41 -0.04 7.92
CA SER A 7 0.33 0.23 9.37
C SER A 7 0.16 1.71 9.65
N ALA A 8 -0.51 2.01 10.77
CA ALA A 8 -0.55 3.35 11.38
C ALA A 8 0.23 3.40 12.70
N ASN A 9 0.83 2.27 13.13
CA ASN A 9 1.60 2.19 14.35
C ASN A 9 3.02 2.72 14.12
N ILE A 10 3.40 3.73 14.89
CA ILE A 10 4.67 4.45 14.70
C ILE A 10 5.89 3.57 14.97
N ASP A 11 5.82 2.68 15.97
CA ASP A 11 6.93 1.79 16.31
C ASP A 11 7.16 0.75 15.21
N GLU A 12 6.08 0.17 14.67
CA GLU A 12 6.15 -0.75 13.53
C GLU A 12 6.75 -0.05 12.29
N VAL A 13 6.29 1.16 11.97
CA VAL A 13 6.78 1.93 10.82
C VAL A 13 8.26 2.25 11.01
N LYS A 14 8.68 2.69 12.20
CA LYS A 14 10.07 3.02 12.50
C LYS A 14 10.98 1.79 12.38
N GLU A 15 10.59 0.67 13.00
CA GLU A 15 11.38 -0.57 12.97
C GLU A 15 11.59 -1.07 11.54
N ILE A 16 10.54 -1.09 10.72
CA ILE A 16 10.64 -1.55 9.33
C ILE A 16 11.43 -0.55 8.48
N ASN A 17 11.29 0.76 8.70
CA ASN A 17 12.04 1.79 7.98
C ASN A 17 13.55 1.67 8.23
N GLU A 18 13.97 1.36 9.46
CA GLU A 18 15.38 1.13 9.83
C GLU A 18 16.02 -0.04 9.06
N MET A 19 15.23 -0.97 8.50
CA MET A 19 15.74 -2.06 7.66
C MET A 19 16.13 -1.61 6.24
N GLY A 20 15.82 -0.37 5.84
CA GLY A 20 16.35 0.28 4.64
C GLY A 20 15.70 -0.08 3.30
N PHE A 21 14.64 -0.90 3.29
CA PHE A 21 13.93 -1.26 2.04
C PHE A 21 12.55 -0.60 1.89
N LEU A 22 12.05 0.07 2.94
CA LEU A 22 10.71 0.64 2.96
C LEU A 22 10.63 1.85 2.02
N ALA A 23 9.65 1.86 1.11
CA ALA A 23 9.50 2.90 0.10
C ALA A 23 8.26 3.79 0.31
N GLY A 24 7.46 3.54 1.34
CA GLY A 24 6.21 4.26 1.60
C GLY A 24 5.33 3.55 2.63
N VAL A 25 4.17 4.14 2.92
CA VAL A 25 3.22 3.64 3.92
C VAL A 25 1.81 3.73 3.37
N THR A 26 0.98 2.74 3.65
CA THR A 26 -0.47 2.89 3.53
C THR A 26 -1.14 2.87 4.88
N THR A 27 -2.01 3.85 5.13
CA THR A 27 -2.92 3.82 6.26
C THR A 27 -4.35 3.57 5.77
N ASN A 28 -5.26 3.34 6.73
CA ASN A 28 -6.70 3.38 6.52
C ASN A 28 -7.36 3.76 7.85
N PRO A 29 -8.64 4.14 7.86
CA PRO A 29 -9.32 4.61 9.07
C PRO A 29 -9.32 3.58 10.19
N THR A 30 -9.42 2.29 9.85
CA THR A 30 -9.39 1.20 10.84
C THR A 30 -8.03 1.07 11.53
N LEU A 31 -6.92 1.24 10.80
CA LEU A 31 -5.58 1.19 11.39
C LEU A 31 -5.35 2.38 12.32
N VAL A 32 -5.70 3.59 11.89
CA VAL A 32 -5.53 4.81 12.68
C VAL A 32 -6.39 4.77 13.94
N ALA A 33 -7.64 4.31 13.83
CA ALA A 33 -8.54 4.21 14.97
C ALA A 33 -8.01 3.29 16.09
N LYS A 34 -7.20 2.28 15.75
CA LYS A 34 -6.55 1.41 16.74
C LYS A 34 -5.50 2.14 17.58
N GLU A 35 -4.85 3.15 17.01
CA GLU A 35 -3.86 3.96 17.72
C GLU A 35 -4.50 4.90 18.74
N LYS A 36 -5.81 5.18 18.63
CA LYS A 36 -6.56 6.10 19.52
C LYS A 36 -5.91 7.49 19.63
N ARG A 37 -5.29 7.94 18.54
CA ARG A 37 -4.62 9.23 18.40
C ARG A 37 -5.30 10.08 17.33
N ASP A 38 -4.97 11.37 17.31
CA ASP A 38 -5.41 12.26 16.24
C ASP A 38 -4.85 11.80 14.88
N TYR A 39 -5.70 11.83 13.86
CA TYR A 39 -5.34 11.30 12.55
C TYR A 39 -4.23 12.12 11.89
N ARG A 40 -4.31 13.45 11.98
CA ARG A 40 -3.35 14.38 11.37
C ARG A 40 -1.99 14.24 12.02
N GLU A 41 -1.95 14.10 13.35
CA GLU A 41 -0.71 13.88 14.09
C GLU A 41 -0.01 12.57 13.68
N VAL A 42 -0.77 11.48 13.53
CA VAL A 42 -0.22 10.18 13.10
C VAL A 42 0.38 10.28 11.70
N ILE A 43 -0.33 10.89 10.74
CA ILE A 43 0.18 11.08 9.37
C ILE A 43 1.43 11.97 9.36
N GLN A 44 1.44 13.06 10.14
CA GLN A 44 2.61 13.94 10.26
C GLN A 44 3.84 13.20 10.80
N GLU A 45 3.66 12.36 11.81
CA GLU A 45 4.75 11.59 12.41
C GLU A 45 5.30 10.54 11.42
N ILE A 46 4.42 9.84 10.71
CA ILE A 46 4.83 8.91 9.65
C ILE A 46 5.62 9.64 8.56
N CYS A 47 5.20 10.83 8.14
CA CYS A 47 5.91 11.63 7.13
C CYS A 47 7.32 12.07 7.59
N ARG A 48 7.58 12.14 8.90
CA ARG A 48 8.93 12.43 9.44
C ARG A 48 9.84 11.21 9.45
N ILE A 49 9.27 10.01 9.43
CA ILE A 49 10.00 8.73 9.51
C ILE A 49 10.32 8.22 8.11
N VAL A 50 9.35 8.25 7.20
CA VAL A 50 9.45 7.63 5.87
C VAL A 50 9.48 8.71 4.78
N ASP A 51 10.58 8.76 4.04
CA ASP A 51 10.73 9.61 2.87
C ASP A 51 10.18 8.91 1.61
N GLY A 52 8.85 8.81 1.54
CA GLY A 52 8.13 8.19 0.44
C GLY A 52 6.62 8.39 0.54
N PRO A 53 5.83 7.90 -0.44
CA PRO A 53 4.39 8.13 -0.48
C PRO A 53 3.66 7.58 0.75
N ILE A 54 2.84 8.42 1.39
CA ILE A 54 2.03 8.08 2.57
C ILE A 54 0.55 8.17 2.20
N SER A 55 -0.11 7.02 2.03
CA SER A 55 -1.54 7.01 1.70
C SER A 55 -2.39 7.31 2.94
N ALA A 56 -3.16 8.40 2.89
CA ALA A 56 -4.11 8.85 3.90
C ALA A 56 -5.53 8.89 3.30
N GLU A 57 -6.52 8.30 3.97
CA GLU A 57 -7.87 8.06 3.47
C GLU A 57 -8.86 9.11 3.96
N VAL A 58 -9.67 9.61 3.03
CA VAL A 58 -10.86 10.44 3.30
C VAL A 58 -11.95 9.58 3.96
N ILE A 59 -12.83 10.20 4.75
CA ILE A 59 -13.90 9.51 5.47
C ILE A 59 -15.25 9.71 4.79
N SER A 60 -15.49 10.88 4.20
CA SER A 60 -16.78 11.19 3.58
C SER A 60 -17.05 10.36 2.31
N SER A 61 -18.32 10.01 2.11
CA SER A 61 -18.84 9.41 0.87
C SER A 61 -19.27 10.45 -0.17
N GLU A 62 -19.48 11.69 0.24
CA GLU A 62 -20.02 12.76 -0.60
C GLU A 62 -18.90 13.50 -1.32
N TYR A 63 -19.06 13.70 -2.64
CA TYR A 63 -18.02 14.24 -3.51
C TYR A 63 -17.44 15.57 -3.00
N GLU A 64 -18.28 16.53 -2.65
CA GLU A 64 -17.85 17.87 -2.21
C GLU A 64 -17.02 17.79 -0.93
N GLN A 65 -17.47 17.01 0.05
CA GLN A 65 -16.77 16.84 1.32
C GLN A 65 -15.49 16.02 1.17
N MET A 66 -15.51 15.01 0.31
CA MET A 66 -14.33 14.21 -0.01
C MET A 66 -13.20 15.07 -0.58
N VAL A 67 -13.51 16.02 -1.46
CA VAL A 67 -12.51 16.95 -2.02
C VAL A 67 -11.96 17.90 -0.95
N LEU A 68 -12.81 18.40 -0.04
CA LEU A 68 -12.38 19.25 1.07
C LEU A 68 -11.45 18.51 2.05
N GLU A 69 -11.83 17.29 2.46
CA GLU A 69 -11.00 16.43 3.31
C GLU A 69 -9.67 16.08 2.64
N ALA A 70 -9.71 15.76 1.35
CA ALA A 70 -8.51 15.47 0.56
C ALA A 70 -7.53 16.65 0.53
N GLU A 71 -8.01 17.87 0.41
CA GLU A 71 -7.18 19.08 0.40
C GLU A 71 -6.55 19.36 1.77
N ASP A 72 -7.30 19.19 2.86
CA ASP A 72 -6.74 19.35 4.22
C ASP A 72 -5.66 18.30 4.51
N LEU A 73 -5.90 17.04 4.13
CA LEU A 73 -4.90 15.97 4.27
C LEU A 73 -3.67 16.20 3.39
N ALA A 74 -3.84 16.61 2.13
CA ALA A 74 -2.74 16.88 1.22
C ALA A 74 -1.86 18.06 1.70
N ALA A 75 -2.43 19.00 2.45
CA ALA A 75 -1.70 20.13 3.02
C ALA A 75 -0.76 19.72 4.18
N ILE A 76 -0.85 18.48 4.69
CA ILE A 76 0.00 18.01 5.78
C ILE A 76 1.47 17.90 5.36
N HIS A 77 1.74 17.28 4.21
CA HIS A 77 3.10 17.02 3.72
C HIS A 77 3.06 16.67 2.22
N PRO A 78 4.07 17.06 1.40
CA PRO A 78 4.11 16.76 -0.04
C PRO A 78 4.09 15.26 -0.39
N ASN A 79 4.49 14.39 0.54
CA ASN A 79 4.47 12.94 0.35
C ASN A 79 3.07 12.31 0.59
N VAL A 80 2.08 13.08 1.04
CA VAL A 80 0.73 12.55 1.29
C VAL A 80 0.04 12.25 -0.04
N VAL A 81 -0.51 11.03 -0.13
CA VAL A 81 -1.33 10.55 -1.23
C VAL A 81 -2.74 10.32 -0.73
N ILE A 82 -3.74 10.88 -1.40
CA ILE A 82 -5.13 10.80 -0.93
C ILE A 82 -5.75 9.49 -1.37
N LYS A 83 -6.05 8.64 -0.40
CA LYS A 83 -6.71 7.36 -0.59
C LYS A 83 -8.21 7.57 -0.66
N ILE A 84 -8.82 7.08 -1.75
CA ILE A 84 -10.22 7.36 -2.12
C ILE A 84 -10.92 6.04 -2.43
N PRO A 85 -12.05 5.72 -1.77
CA PRO A 85 -12.80 4.52 -2.09
C PRO A 85 -13.37 4.60 -3.51
N LEU A 86 -13.35 3.48 -4.22
CA LEU A 86 -13.82 3.44 -5.59
C LEU A 86 -15.36 3.45 -5.67
N THR A 87 -15.92 4.65 -5.79
CA THR A 87 -17.35 4.93 -5.99
C THR A 87 -17.54 5.96 -7.10
N GLU A 88 -18.77 6.26 -7.50
CA GLU A 88 -19.04 7.34 -8.46
C GLU A 88 -18.52 8.70 -7.94
N SER A 89 -18.83 9.05 -6.68
CA SER A 89 -18.29 10.22 -6.00
C SER A 89 -16.77 10.19 -5.92
N GLY A 90 -16.19 9.03 -5.63
CA GLY A 90 -14.75 8.82 -5.57
C GLY A 90 -14.05 9.06 -6.91
N LEU A 91 -14.61 8.56 -8.02
CA LEU A 91 -14.08 8.80 -9.37
C LEU A 91 -14.14 10.28 -9.75
N ARG A 92 -15.24 10.97 -9.39
CA ARG A 92 -15.35 12.44 -9.56
C ARG A 92 -14.28 13.16 -8.74
N ALA A 93 -14.06 12.76 -7.49
CA ALA A 93 -13.04 13.34 -6.61
C ALA A 93 -11.62 13.12 -7.15
N ILE A 94 -11.28 11.90 -7.57
CA ILE A 94 -10.01 11.55 -8.21
C ILE A 94 -9.74 12.47 -9.41
N SER A 95 -10.73 12.64 -10.29
CA SER A 95 -10.61 13.52 -11.47
C SER A 95 -10.35 14.97 -11.09
N THR A 96 -11.05 15.49 -10.06
CA THR A 96 -10.84 16.85 -9.55
C THR A 96 -9.46 17.03 -8.93
N LEU A 97 -9.03 16.10 -8.08
CA LEU A 97 -7.74 16.16 -7.39
C LEU A 97 -6.57 16.04 -8.37
N LYS A 98 -6.71 15.22 -9.43
CA LYS A 98 -5.73 15.15 -10.52
C LYS A 98 -5.52 16.50 -11.20
N ARG A 99 -6.58 17.26 -11.47
CA ARG A 99 -6.48 18.63 -12.03
C ARG A 99 -5.79 19.61 -11.07
N LYS A 100 -5.88 19.36 -9.77
CA LYS A 100 -5.19 20.14 -8.72
C LYS A 100 -3.76 19.67 -8.46
N GLY A 101 -3.28 18.62 -9.13
CA GLY A 101 -1.95 18.06 -8.92
C GLY A 101 -1.80 17.25 -7.64
N ILE A 102 -2.90 16.89 -6.97
CA ILE A 102 -2.89 16.10 -5.74
C ILE A 102 -2.90 14.61 -6.12
N PRO A 103 -1.89 13.81 -5.72
CA PRO A 103 -1.84 12.39 -6.05
C PRO A 103 -2.90 11.62 -5.26
N THR A 104 -3.55 10.67 -5.93
CA THR A 104 -4.60 9.83 -5.32
C THR A 104 -4.33 8.34 -5.45
N ASN A 105 -4.82 7.57 -4.48
CA ASN A 105 -4.77 6.12 -4.43
C ASN A 105 -6.21 5.58 -4.37
N ALA A 106 -6.70 5.01 -5.48
CA ALA A 106 -8.02 4.40 -5.48
C ALA A 106 -8.00 3.07 -4.69
N THR A 107 -8.78 2.99 -3.62
CA THR A 107 -8.87 1.83 -2.72
C THR A 107 -10.21 1.10 -2.86
N LEU A 108 -10.34 -0.06 -2.22
CA LEU A 108 -11.53 -0.92 -2.31
C LEU A 108 -11.83 -1.35 -3.75
N VAL A 109 -10.78 -1.69 -4.50
CA VAL A 109 -10.87 -2.19 -5.88
C VAL A 109 -10.91 -3.72 -5.83
N PHE A 110 -11.91 -4.31 -6.48
CA PHE A 110 -12.18 -5.75 -6.47
C PHE A 110 -12.38 -6.33 -7.88
N SER A 111 -12.25 -5.51 -8.93
CA SER A 111 -12.37 -5.96 -10.31
C SER A 111 -11.49 -5.13 -11.27
N ALA A 112 -11.18 -5.69 -12.43
CA ALA A 112 -10.28 -5.05 -13.39
C ALA A 112 -10.91 -3.81 -14.06
N ASN A 113 -12.22 -3.82 -14.31
CA ASN A 113 -12.94 -2.64 -14.82
C ASN A 113 -12.93 -1.47 -13.81
N GLN A 114 -13.02 -1.79 -12.51
CA GLN A 114 -12.90 -0.83 -11.42
C GLN A 114 -11.51 -0.15 -11.42
N ALA A 115 -10.45 -0.96 -11.53
CA ALA A 115 -9.08 -0.45 -11.67
C ALA A 115 -8.91 0.43 -12.91
N LEU A 116 -9.46 0.01 -14.06
CA LEU A 116 -9.40 0.77 -15.30
C LEU A 116 -10.11 2.13 -15.17
N LEU A 117 -11.29 2.18 -14.55
CA LEU A 117 -12.01 3.43 -14.32
C LEU A 117 -11.21 4.40 -13.44
N ALA A 118 -10.59 3.91 -12.36
CA ALA A 118 -9.74 4.72 -11.49
C ALA A 118 -8.53 5.31 -12.25
N ALA A 119 -7.85 4.47 -13.05
CA ALA A 119 -6.72 4.92 -13.86
C ALA A 119 -7.16 5.99 -14.88
N ARG A 120 -8.30 5.79 -15.55
CA ARG A 120 -8.86 6.77 -16.51
C ARG A 120 -9.37 8.06 -15.85
N ALA A 121 -9.80 8.00 -14.59
CA ALA A 121 -10.10 9.19 -13.80
C ALA A 121 -8.83 9.98 -13.41
N GLY A 122 -7.65 9.37 -13.54
CA GLY A 122 -6.35 10.01 -13.29
C GLY A 122 -5.73 9.67 -11.93
N ALA A 123 -6.11 8.53 -11.33
CA ALA A 123 -5.48 8.07 -10.10
C ALA A 123 -3.96 7.86 -10.28
N ALA A 124 -3.16 8.24 -9.28
CA ALA A 124 -1.74 7.95 -9.27
C ALA A 124 -1.49 6.46 -8.94
N TYR A 125 -2.31 5.92 -8.04
CA TYR A 125 -2.26 4.53 -7.61
C TYR A 125 -3.64 3.87 -7.64
N VAL A 126 -3.65 2.56 -7.82
CA VAL A 126 -4.83 1.70 -7.65
C VAL A 126 -4.47 0.53 -6.74
N SER A 127 -5.27 0.30 -5.70
CA SER A 127 -5.07 -0.73 -4.69
C SER A 127 -6.13 -1.83 -4.81
N PRO A 128 -5.93 -2.91 -5.60
CA PRO A 128 -6.75 -4.12 -5.54
C PRO A 128 -6.54 -4.91 -4.24
N PHE A 129 -7.62 -5.42 -3.65
CA PHE A 129 -7.60 -6.08 -2.33
C PHE A 129 -7.57 -7.60 -2.48
N LEU A 130 -6.37 -8.16 -2.71
CA LEU A 130 -6.19 -9.57 -3.08
C LEU A 130 -6.73 -10.51 -2.00
N GLY A 131 -6.26 -10.34 -0.76
CA GLY A 131 -6.66 -11.21 0.35
C GLY A 131 -8.15 -11.19 0.67
N ARG A 132 -8.85 -10.08 0.39
CA ARG A 132 -10.30 -10.03 0.56
C ARG A 132 -11.02 -10.76 -0.57
N VAL A 133 -10.46 -10.84 -1.77
CA VAL A 133 -11.00 -11.69 -2.84
C VAL A 133 -10.84 -13.16 -2.46
N ASP A 134 -9.69 -13.53 -1.90
CA ASP A 134 -9.41 -14.89 -1.40
C ASP A 134 -10.39 -15.34 -0.32
N ASP A 135 -10.73 -14.45 0.62
CA ASP A 135 -11.68 -14.73 1.71
C ASP A 135 -13.09 -15.13 1.20
N TYR A 136 -13.43 -14.76 -0.05
CA TYR A 136 -14.72 -15.04 -0.68
C TYR A 136 -14.62 -16.14 -1.76
N GLY A 137 -13.56 -16.96 -1.73
CA GLY A 137 -13.42 -18.15 -2.56
C GLY A 137 -13.02 -17.89 -4.02
N ASN A 138 -12.52 -16.68 -4.31
CA ASN A 138 -11.96 -16.33 -5.61
C ASN A 138 -10.44 -16.15 -5.47
N ASP A 139 -9.70 -16.13 -6.56
CA ASP A 139 -8.24 -15.91 -6.52
C ASP A 139 -7.90 -14.43 -6.76
N GLY A 140 -7.41 -13.77 -5.71
CA GLY A 140 -6.94 -12.39 -5.77
C GLY A 140 -5.76 -12.20 -6.73
N LEU A 141 -4.90 -13.20 -6.93
CA LEU A 141 -3.78 -13.10 -7.87
C LEU A 141 -4.24 -13.09 -9.32
N THR A 142 -5.32 -13.80 -9.64
CA THR A 142 -5.97 -13.71 -10.95
C THR A 142 -6.48 -12.28 -11.21
N LEU A 143 -7.13 -11.66 -10.22
CA LEU A 143 -7.52 -10.24 -10.31
C LEU A 143 -6.32 -9.32 -10.57
N LEU A 144 -5.21 -9.52 -9.85
CA LEU A 144 -4.00 -8.72 -10.04
C LEU A 144 -3.43 -8.89 -11.46
N SER A 145 -3.36 -10.13 -11.95
CA SER A 145 -2.87 -10.45 -13.29
C SER A 145 -3.69 -9.75 -14.38
N ASP A 146 -5.02 -9.77 -14.27
CA ASP A 146 -5.91 -9.09 -15.22
C ASP A 146 -5.69 -7.57 -15.22
N ILE A 147 -5.56 -6.96 -14.05
CA ILE A 147 -5.29 -5.52 -13.91
C ILE A 147 -3.96 -5.15 -14.58
N LEU A 148 -2.89 -5.88 -14.27
CA LEU A 148 -1.56 -5.62 -14.83
C LEU A 148 -1.54 -5.78 -16.35
N THR A 149 -2.15 -6.86 -16.87
CA THR A 149 -2.27 -7.09 -18.32
C THR A 149 -2.96 -5.93 -19.03
N ILE A 150 -4.07 -5.43 -18.46
CA ILE A 150 -4.80 -4.27 -19.03
C ILE A 150 -3.95 -3.01 -18.96
N PHE A 151 -3.28 -2.75 -17.83
CA PHE A 151 -2.49 -1.53 -17.64
C PHE A 151 -1.32 -1.49 -18.62
N ASP A 152 -0.62 -2.61 -18.80
CA ASP A 152 0.49 -2.74 -19.76
C ASP A 152 0.01 -2.57 -21.21
N GLN A 153 -1.11 -3.21 -21.58
CA GLN A 153 -1.68 -3.13 -22.93
C GLN A 153 -1.97 -1.69 -23.37
N TYR A 154 -2.37 -0.82 -22.44
CA TYR A 154 -2.69 0.57 -22.71
C TYR A 154 -1.64 1.57 -22.21
N VAL A 155 -0.49 1.07 -21.72
CA VAL A 155 0.62 1.87 -21.19
C VAL A 155 0.15 2.89 -20.14
N LEU A 156 -0.72 2.44 -19.24
CA LEU A 156 -1.28 3.30 -18.20
C LEU A 156 -0.19 3.69 -17.19
N GLN A 157 -0.14 4.97 -16.84
CA GLN A 157 0.85 5.52 -15.91
C GLN A 157 0.48 5.30 -14.43
N THR A 158 -0.76 4.88 -14.16
CA THR A 158 -1.24 4.58 -12.81
C THR A 158 -0.52 3.34 -12.29
N GLU A 159 0.06 3.44 -11.10
CA GLU A 159 0.81 2.34 -10.51
C GLU A 159 -0.13 1.42 -9.70
N VAL A 160 0.10 0.11 -9.79
CA VAL A 160 -0.70 -0.90 -9.10
C VAL A 160 -0.06 -1.24 -7.75
N ILE A 161 -0.84 -1.12 -6.68
CA ILE A 161 -0.48 -1.51 -5.32
C ILE A 161 -1.19 -2.81 -4.97
N ALA A 162 -0.47 -3.94 -4.98
CA ALA A 162 -0.98 -5.19 -4.43
C ALA A 162 -1.27 -4.99 -2.93
N ALA A 163 -2.55 -4.86 -2.58
CA ALA A 163 -3.02 -4.54 -1.24
C ALA A 163 -3.82 -5.70 -0.64
N SER A 164 -4.15 -5.58 0.65
CA SER A 164 -4.76 -6.67 1.43
C SER A 164 -3.92 -7.96 1.39
N ILE A 165 -2.59 -7.82 1.46
CA ILE A 165 -1.65 -8.94 1.54
C ILE A 165 -1.86 -9.73 2.83
N ARG A 166 -1.94 -11.07 2.73
CA ARG A 166 -2.20 -11.96 3.88
C ARG A 166 -0.98 -12.74 4.34
N HIS A 167 -0.07 -13.05 3.42
CA HIS A 167 1.08 -13.92 3.68
C HIS A 167 2.22 -13.66 2.68
N PRO A 168 3.46 -14.12 2.97
CA PRO A 168 4.62 -13.89 2.12
C PRO A 168 4.44 -14.30 0.66
N MET A 169 3.67 -15.37 0.40
CA MET A 169 3.44 -15.82 -0.97
C MET A 169 2.62 -14.84 -1.83
N HIS A 170 1.75 -13.99 -1.28
CA HIS A 170 1.14 -12.93 -2.10
C HIS A 170 2.18 -11.93 -2.57
N VAL A 171 3.18 -11.62 -1.74
CA VAL A 171 4.23 -10.68 -2.10
C VAL A 171 5.11 -11.26 -3.21
N VAL A 172 5.50 -12.53 -3.10
CA VAL A 172 6.27 -13.23 -4.14
C VAL A 172 5.49 -13.28 -5.45
N GLN A 173 4.21 -13.69 -5.42
CA GLN A 173 3.41 -13.81 -6.64
C GLN A 173 3.09 -12.44 -7.25
N ALA A 174 2.79 -11.42 -6.45
CA ALA A 174 2.64 -10.05 -6.94
C ALA A 174 3.92 -9.52 -7.59
N ALA A 175 5.09 -9.86 -7.04
CA ALA A 175 6.39 -9.50 -7.65
C ALA A 175 6.60 -10.20 -8.99
N LEU A 176 6.29 -11.50 -9.08
CA LEU A 176 6.41 -12.30 -10.30
C LEU A 176 5.49 -11.80 -11.42
N LEU A 177 4.27 -11.37 -11.05
CA LEU A 177 3.31 -10.77 -11.98
C LEU A 177 3.71 -9.36 -12.44
N GLY A 178 4.65 -8.70 -11.75
CA GLY A 178 5.12 -7.37 -12.11
C GLY A 178 4.37 -6.22 -11.42
N SER A 179 3.74 -6.47 -10.26
CA SER A 179 3.13 -5.38 -9.48
C SER A 179 4.13 -4.27 -9.16
N HIS A 180 3.70 -3.01 -9.29
CA HIS A 180 4.56 -1.85 -9.07
C HIS A 180 4.92 -1.72 -7.59
N ILE A 181 3.94 -1.90 -6.71
CA ILE A 181 4.06 -1.84 -5.26
C ILE A 181 3.35 -3.06 -4.64
N ALA A 182 3.83 -3.52 -3.49
CA ALA A 182 3.03 -4.28 -2.53
C ALA A 182 2.97 -3.52 -1.20
N THR A 183 1.78 -3.36 -0.63
CA THR A 183 1.63 -2.84 0.74
C THR A 183 1.34 -4.00 1.68
N VAL A 184 2.21 -4.17 2.67
CA VAL A 184 2.35 -5.42 3.42
C VAL A 184 2.19 -5.15 4.91
N PRO A 185 1.33 -5.89 5.63
CA PRO A 185 1.22 -5.78 7.08
C PRO A 185 2.55 -6.10 7.79
N TYR A 186 2.79 -5.45 8.93
CA TYR A 186 4.03 -5.61 9.72
C TYR A 186 4.40 -7.08 9.97
N ASN A 187 3.43 -7.89 10.43
CA ASN A 187 3.67 -9.31 10.73
C ASN A 187 4.12 -10.12 9.50
N VAL A 188 3.60 -9.81 8.31
CA VAL A 188 4.01 -10.48 7.07
C VAL A 188 5.42 -10.06 6.67
N LEU A 189 5.77 -8.78 6.81
CA LEU A 189 7.16 -8.31 6.60
C LEU A 189 8.15 -9.04 7.51
N LYS A 190 7.82 -9.19 8.80
CA LYS A 190 8.65 -9.94 9.75
C LYS A 190 8.76 -11.43 9.42
N GLN A 191 7.76 -12.01 8.76
CA GLN A 191 7.82 -13.39 8.27
C GLN A 191 8.72 -13.52 7.04
N MET A 192 8.70 -12.55 6.13
CA MET A 192 9.46 -12.59 4.86
C MET A 192 10.98 -12.68 5.07
N VAL A 193 11.50 -12.17 6.19
CA VAL A 193 12.95 -12.21 6.49
C VAL A 193 13.38 -13.58 7.03
N LYS A 194 12.45 -14.42 7.48
CA LYS A 194 12.75 -15.69 8.15
C LYS A 194 12.86 -16.85 7.17
N HIS A 195 13.88 -17.69 7.35
CA HIS A 195 13.96 -18.98 6.68
C HIS A 195 14.77 -19.97 7.53
N PRO A 196 14.28 -21.19 7.81
CA PRO A 196 14.97 -22.14 8.70
C PRO A 196 16.41 -22.48 8.26
N LEU A 197 16.67 -22.54 6.96
CA LEU A 197 18.02 -22.79 6.43
C LEU A 197 18.97 -21.60 6.62
N THR A 198 18.44 -20.38 6.72
CA THR A 198 19.24 -19.20 7.03
C THR A 198 19.73 -19.27 8.47
N ASP A 199 18.82 -19.55 9.41
CA ASP A 199 19.14 -19.70 10.83
C ASP A 199 20.16 -20.83 11.04
N ALA A 200 19.91 -22.00 10.45
CA ALA A 200 20.82 -23.14 10.51
C ALA A 200 22.21 -22.84 9.90
N GLY A 201 22.24 -22.04 8.82
CA GLY A 201 23.49 -21.59 8.20
C GLY A 201 24.30 -20.69 9.13
N ILE A 202 23.66 -19.70 9.75
CA ILE A 202 24.29 -18.77 10.71
C ILE A 202 24.86 -19.53 11.91
N GLU A 203 24.07 -20.43 12.50
CA GLU A 203 24.52 -21.23 13.64
C GLU A 203 25.75 -22.07 13.29
N LYS A 204 25.73 -22.73 12.12
CA LYS A 204 26.86 -23.52 11.63
C LYS A 204 28.11 -22.65 11.43
N PHE A 205 27.99 -21.50 10.78
CA PHE A 205 29.12 -20.60 10.55
C PHE A 205 29.74 -20.10 11.86
N MET A 206 28.91 -19.74 12.85
CA MET A 206 29.38 -19.32 14.17
C MET A 206 30.08 -20.45 14.92
N ALA A 207 29.58 -21.69 14.81
CA ALA A 207 30.21 -22.85 15.42
C ALA A 207 31.56 -23.19 14.77
N ASP A 208 31.63 -23.13 13.43
CA ASP A 208 32.86 -23.39 12.69
C ASP A 208 33.92 -22.30 12.98
N TRP A 209 33.51 -21.03 13.10
CA TRP A 209 34.42 -19.93 13.47
C TRP A 209 35.04 -20.13 14.86
N LYS A 210 34.20 -20.44 15.87
CA LYS A 210 34.65 -20.70 17.26
C LYS A 210 35.57 -21.92 17.40
N LYS A 211 35.54 -22.86 16.43
CA LYS A 211 36.44 -24.02 16.42
C LYS A 211 37.79 -23.70 15.79
N ALA A 212 37.83 -22.74 14.86
CA ALA A 212 39.02 -22.40 14.10
C ALA A 212 39.89 -21.32 14.78
N PHE A 213 39.30 -20.43 15.57
CA PHE A 213 39.93 -19.30 16.24
C PHE A 213 39.46 -19.17 17.69
#